data_AF-A0A3C1UGU3-F1
#
_entry.id   AF-A0A3C1UGU3-F1
#
_cell.length_a   1.000
_cell.length_b   1.000
_cell.length_c   1.000
_cell.angle_alpha   90.00
_cell.angle_beta   90.00
_cell.angle_gamma   90.00
#
_symmetry.space_group_name_H-M   'P 1'
#
loop_
_entity.id
_entity.type
_entity.pdbx_description
1 polymer ?
#
loop_
_entity_poly.entity_id
_entity_poly.type
_entity_poly.pdbx_seq_one_letter_code
_entity_poly.pdbx_strand_id
1 'polypeptide(L)'
;HVTTVEQVSIDPTTWTITQSGGKNRTITSFENGMKIDFVGASSRNPYIKLAKKMALWGIPDTLRVRFRPGNLKVKRVSISTNTVNGAQVISDFEIPENVEGEYVCKLPTSQWCDAADLSNYPLQMVYIYFSTGAATTGQNYSLEIPGIELLYGKDEASGVTTVVADNSRMTVTPNPAYAGAMVTVAGAKEDVKIYNIEGRLVKTETPIDGKISTSGLSAGVYLLQSGAQTARMIIK
;
A
#
# COMPACT_ATOMS: atom_id res chain seq x y z
N HIS A 1 15.81 6.26 9.97
CA HIS A 1 15.95 5.66 8.62
C HIS A 1 15.62 4.19 8.75
N VAL A 2 14.78 3.60 7.90
CA VAL A 2 14.63 2.12 7.88
C VAL A 2 15.97 1.56 7.47
N THR A 3 16.56 0.72 8.31
CA THR A 3 17.92 0.21 8.10
C THR A 3 17.87 -1.09 7.31
N THR A 4 16.86 -1.94 7.57
CA THR A 4 16.72 -3.25 6.92
C THR A 4 15.24 -3.63 6.78
N VAL A 5 14.89 -4.25 5.66
CA VAL A 5 13.62 -4.93 5.43
C VAL A 5 13.93 -6.41 5.17
N GLU A 6 13.44 -7.30 6.02
CA GLU A 6 13.52 -8.74 5.84
C GLU A 6 12.20 -9.27 5.31
N GLN A 7 12.27 -10.07 4.24
CA GLN A 7 11.11 -10.76 3.68
C GLN A 7 10.98 -12.10 4.39
N VAL A 8 9.83 -12.37 4.98
CA VAL A 8 9.54 -13.72 5.44
C VAL A 8 9.40 -14.61 4.22
N SER A 9 10.20 -15.68 4.14
CA SER A 9 10.03 -16.69 3.09
C SER A 9 8.70 -17.44 3.28
N ILE A 10 7.82 -17.33 2.29
CA ILE A 10 6.49 -17.96 2.29
C ILE A 10 6.49 -19.13 1.31
N ASP A 11 6.41 -20.35 1.84
CA ASP A 11 6.00 -21.53 1.07
C ASP A 11 4.48 -21.72 1.24
N PRO A 12 3.66 -21.47 0.20
CA PRO A 12 2.20 -21.55 0.33
C PRO A 12 1.67 -22.92 0.77
N THR A 13 2.41 -24.01 0.54
CA THR A 13 2.00 -25.37 0.92
C THR A 13 2.00 -25.59 2.44
N THR A 14 2.77 -24.77 3.16
CA THR A 14 2.90 -24.86 4.63
C THR A 14 1.83 -24.07 5.39
N TRP A 15 0.94 -23.37 4.69
CA TRP A 15 -0.10 -22.53 5.28
C TRP A 15 -1.45 -23.23 5.25
N THR A 16 -2.19 -23.14 6.37
CA THR A 16 -3.59 -23.56 6.40
C THR A 16 -4.46 -22.40 5.95
N ILE A 17 -5.07 -22.55 4.77
CA ILE A 17 -5.93 -21.52 4.19
C ILE A 17 -7.39 -21.93 4.31
N THR A 18 -8.20 -21.12 4.98
CA THR A 18 -9.65 -21.29 5.09
C THR A 18 -10.37 -20.11 4.46
N GLN A 19 -11.55 -20.36 3.90
CA GLN A 19 -12.30 -19.35 3.17
C GLN A 19 -13.80 -19.56 3.32
N SER A 20 -14.53 -18.45 3.34
CA SER A 20 -15.98 -18.41 3.16
C SER A 20 -16.34 -17.40 2.08
N GLY A 21 -17.40 -17.65 1.31
CA GLY A 21 -17.81 -16.80 0.18
C GLY A 21 -17.05 -17.06 -1.13
N GLY A 22 -16.34 -18.18 -1.22
CA GLY A 22 -15.66 -18.62 -2.43
C GLY A 22 -15.54 -20.14 -2.51
N LYS A 23 -15.34 -20.66 -3.72
CA LYS A 23 -15.11 -22.08 -4.03
C LYS A 23 -14.00 -22.23 -5.08
N ASN A 24 -13.57 -23.46 -5.31
CA ASN A 24 -12.53 -23.80 -6.29
C ASN A 24 -11.25 -22.98 -6.10
N ARG A 25 -10.80 -22.86 -4.84
CA ARG A 25 -9.62 -22.06 -4.50
C ARG A 25 -8.35 -22.73 -5.05
N THR A 26 -7.50 -21.93 -5.67
CA THR A 26 -6.14 -22.29 -6.07
C THR A 26 -5.16 -21.34 -5.41
N ILE A 27 -4.04 -21.88 -4.94
CA ILE A 27 -2.98 -21.13 -4.26
C ILE A 27 -1.69 -21.33 -5.05
N THR A 28 -1.02 -20.23 -5.38
CA THR A 28 0.27 -20.25 -6.09
C THR A 28 1.27 -19.34 -5.39
N SER A 29 2.57 -19.59 -5.56
CA SER A 29 3.61 -18.67 -5.09
C SER A 29 3.55 -17.37 -5.91
N PHE A 30 3.77 -16.23 -5.26
CA PHE A 30 3.73 -14.92 -5.90
C PHE A 30 4.67 -13.95 -5.20
N GLU A 31 5.64 -13.38 -5.91
CA GLU A 31 6.73 -12.60 -5.31
C GLU A 31 7.36 -13.36 -4.12
N ASN A 32 7.42 -12.75 -2.93
CA ASN A 32 7.88 -13.39 -1.69
C ASN A 32 6.72 -13.95 -0.85
N GLY A 33 5.53 -14.03 -1.44
CA GLY A 33 4.32 -14.48 -0.80
C GLY A 33 3.51 -15.43 -1.67
N MET A 34 2.21 -15.17 -1.76
CA MET A 34 1.27 -16.08 -2.40
C MET A 34 0.14 -15.33 -3.10
N LYS A 35 -0.47 -16.01 -4.06
CA LYS A 35 -1.67 -15.58 -4.77
C LYS A 35 -2.77 -16.60 -4.55
N ILE A 36 -3.98 -16.10 -4.30
CA ILE A 36 -5.17 -16.90 -4.03
C ILE A 36 -6.22 -16.56 -5.07
N ASP A 37 -6.48 -17.50 -5.97
CA ASP A 37 -7.54 -17.40 -6.98
C ASP A 37 -8.74 -18.23 -6.53
N PHE A 38 -9.96 -17.72 -6.73
CA PHE A 38 -11.19 -18.43 -6.37
C PHE A 38 -12.40 -17.93 -7.16
N VAL A 39 -13.46 -18.74 -7.18
CA VAL A 39 -14.76 -18.37 -7.75
C VAL A 39 -15.69 -17.93 -6.62
N GLY A 40 -16.34 -16.77 -6.77
CA GLY A 40 -17.28 -16.24 -5.79
C GLY A 40 -18.46 -17.17 -5.53
N ALA A 41 -18.88 -17.22 -4.26
CA ALA A 41 -20.04 -17.98 -3.79
C ALA A 41 -20.76 -17.21 -2.67
N SER A 42 -22.03 -17.52 -2.41
CA SER A 42 -22.77 -16.83 -1.36
C SER A 42 -22.22 -17.17 0.03
N SER A 43 -22.09 -16.15 0.88
CA SER A 43 -21.79 -16.29 2.30
C SER A 43 -22.25 -15.04 3.04
N ARG A 44 -22.71 -15.22 4.28
CA ARG A 44 -23.15 -14.13 5.15
C ARG A 44 -21.97 -13.28 5.66
N ASN A 45 -20.86 -13.92 6.00
CA ASN A 45 -19.64 -13.30 6.52
C ASN A 45 -18.43 -13.88 5.78
N PRO A 46 -18.20 -13.47 4.52
CA PRO A 46 -17.13 -14.00 3.71
C PRO A 46 -15.76 -13.54 4.22
N TYR A 47 -14.78 -14.42 4.08
CA TYR A 47 -13.43 -14.19 4.57
C TYR A 47 -12.40 -15.08 3.87
N ILE A 48 -11.14 -14.69 3.98
CA ILE A 48 -9.98 -15.54 3.69
C ILE A 48 -9.06 -15.47 4.90
N LYS A 49 -8.70 -16.63 5.47
CA LYS A 49 -7.78 -16.72 6.62
C LYS A 49 -6.57 -17.55 6.26
N LEU A 50 -5.39 -16.97 6.47
CA LEU A 50 -4.08 -17.60 6.30
C LEU A 50 -3.54 -17.91 7.68
N ALA A 51 -3.54 -19.18 8.08
CA ALA A 51 -3.06 -19.61 9.38
C ALA A 51 -1.72 -20.33 9.25
N LYS A 52 -0.70 -19.81 9.95
CA LYS A 52 0.59 -20.44 10.15
C LYS A 52 1.22 -19.81 11.38
N LYS A 53 1.44 -20.61 12.41
CA LYS A 53 2.20 -20.17 13.58
C LYS A 53 3.68 -20.19 13.22
N MET A 54 4.31 -19.02 13.18
CA MET A 54 5.73 -18.88 12.82
C MET A 54 6.42 -17.83 13.70
N ALA A 55 7.69 -18.09 14.00
CA ALA A 55 8.54 -17.16 14.72
C ALA A 55 9.01 -16.01 13.81
N LEU A 56 8.96 -14.79 14.34
CA LEU A 56 9.50 -13.57 13.77
C LEU A 56 10.83 -13.30 14.48
N TRP A 57 11.92 -13.71 13.84
CA TRP A 57 13.27 -13.58 14.41
C TRP A 57 13.80 -12.15 14.25
N GLY A 58 14.91 -11.84 14.91
CA GLY A 58 15.66 -10.59 14.65
C GLY A 58 15.24 -9.36 15.44
N ILE A 59 14.25 -9.43 16.33
CA ILE A 59 13.72 -8.28 17.08
C ILE A 59 13.19 -7.17 16.14
N PRO A 60 12.13 -7.45 15.38
CA PRO A 60 11.60 -6.47 14.43
C PRO A 60 10.89 -5.32 15.14
N ASP A 61 11.02 -4.10 14.61
CA ASP A 61 10.27 -2.93 15.07
C ASP A 61 8.84 -2.95 14.52
N THR A 62 8.63 -3.47 13.32
CA THR A 62 7.31 -3.48 12.67
C THR A 62 7.13 -4.74 11.82
N LEU A 63 5.97 -5.39 12.00
CA LEU A 63 5.46 -6.43 11.10
C LEU A 63 4.60 -5.77 10.02
N ARG A 64 4.93 -6.01 8.76
CA ARG A 64 4.22 -5.46 7.60
C ARG A 64 3.57 -6.58 6.79
N VAL A 65 2.32 -6.38 6.39
CA VAL A 65 1.61 -7.26 5.46
C VAL A 65 1.23 -6.47 4.22
N ARG A 66 1.65 -6.93 3.05
CA ARG A 66 1.27 -6.36 1.76
C ARG A 66 0.19 -7.21 1.11
N PHE A 67 -0.81 -6.58 0.50
CA PHE A 67 -1.79 -7.30 -0.31
C PHE A 67 -2.37 -6.43 -1.44
N ARG A 68 -2.81 -7.08 -2.53
CA ARG A 68 -3.55 -6.47 -3.63
C ARG A 68 -4.86 -7.23 -3.79
N PRO A 69 -6.01 -6.57 -3.52
CA PRO A 69 -7.29 -7.27 -3.50
C PRO A 69 -7.91 -7.41 -4.90
N GLY A 70 -7.35 -6.78 -5.93
CA GLY A 70 -7.97 -6.74 -7.26
C GLY A 70 -9.41 -6.25 -7.17
N ASN A 71 -10.35 -7.02 -7.71
CA ASN A 71 -11.79 -6.72 -7.66
C ASN A 71 -12.49 -7.23 -6.38
N LEU A 72 -11.77 -7.87 -5.46
CA LEU A 72 -12.32 -8.32 -4.18
C LEU A 72 -12.46 -7.13 -3.22
N LYS A 73 -13.64 -6.91 -2.64
CA LYS A 73 -13.76 -5.92 -1.57
C LYS A 73 -13.19 -6.52 -0.27
N VAL A 74 -12.08 -5.99 0.23
CA VAL A 74 -11.57 -6.28 1.59
C VAL A 74 -12.03 -5.16 2.51
N LYS A 75 -12.66 -5.50 3.63
CA LYS A 75 -13.16 -4.53 4.62
C LYS A 75 -12.16 -4.30 5.73
N ARG A 76 -11.59 -5.40 6.24
CA ARG A 76 -10.68 -5.39 7.38
C ARG A 76 -9.64 -6.48 7.26
N VAL A 77 -8.43 -6.19 7.70
CA VAL A 77 -7.35 -7.17 7.86
C VAL A 77 -7.06 -7.29 9.35
N SER A 78 -7.14 -8.50 9.90
CA SER A 78 -6.65 -8.80 11.24
C SER A 78 -5.32 -9.52 11.16
N ILE A 79 -4.34 -9.03 11.90
CA ILE A 79 -3.07 -9.71 12.10
C ILE A 79 -3.07 -10.23 13.53
N SER A 80 -2.87 -11.53 13.69
CA SER A 80 -2.80 -12.14 15.01
C SER A 80 -1.37 -12.52 15.35
N THR A 81 -0.91 -12.03 16.49
CA THR A 81 0.43 -12.23 17.03
C THR A 81 0.36 -12.74 18.45
N ASN A 82 1.46 -13.29 18.94
CA ASN A 82 1.65 -13.61 20.34
C ASN A 82 3.16 -13.58 20.67
N THR A 83 3.50 -13.38 21.94
CA THR A 83 4.84 -13.67 22.44
C THR A 83 4.91 -15.15 22.85
N VAL A 84 6.11 -15.69 23.13
CA VAL A 84 6.30 -17.12 23.43
C VAL A 84 5.39 -17.61 24.55
N ASN A 85 5.24 -16.80 25.61
CA ASN A 85 4.46 -17.12 26.80
C ASN A 85 3.22 -16.21 26.98
N GLY A 86 2.98 -15.31 26.03
CA GLY A 86 1.92 -14.31 26.12
C GLY A 86 0.59 -14.76 25.54
N ALA A 87 -0.45 -14.02 25.90
CA ALA A 87 -1.76 -14.15 25.26
C ALA A 87 -1.68 -13.75 23.78
N GLN A 88 -2.59 -14.30 22.99
CA GLN A 88 -2.76 -13.90 21.60
C GLN A 88 -3.36 -12.50 21.52
N VAL A 89 -2.73 -11.63 20.73
CA VAL A 89 -3.23 -10.29 20.40
C VAL A 89 -3.75 -10.31 18.97
N ILE A 90 -4.85 -9.61 18.72
CA ILE A 90 -5.45 -9.45 17.40
C ILE A 90 -5.48 -7.96 17.11
N SER A 91 -4.74 -7.55 16.09
CA SER A 91 -4.67 -6.16 15.64
C SER A 91 -5.44 -6.00 14.34
N ASP A 92 -6.37 -5.04 14.32
CA ASP A 92 -7.30 -4.84 13.23
C ASP A 92 -6.99 -3.58 12.41
N PHE A 93 -7.07 -3.73 11.10
CA PHE A 93 -6.82 -2.69 10.11
C PHE A 93 -8.05 -2.53 9.23
N GLU A 94 -8.76 -1.42 9.36
CA GLU A 94 -9.85 -1.05 8.45
C GLU A 94 -9.26 -0.68 7.08
N ILE A 95 -9.80 -1.26 6.02
CA ILE A 95 -9.32 -1.06 4.66
C ILE A 95 -10.22 -0.02 3.98
N PRO A 96 -9.68 1.12 3.52
CA PRO A 96 -10.44 2.12 2.79
C PRO A 96 -11.13 1.53 1.56
N GLU A 97 -12.39 1.89 1.34
CA GLU A 97 -13.12 1.46 0.15
C GLU A 97 -12.59 2.17 -1.12
N ASN A 98 -12.71 1.50 -2.27
CA ASN A 98 -12.50 2.08 -3.60
C ASN A 98 -11.10 2.61 -3.91
N VAL A 99 -10.05 2.14 -3.22
CA VAL A 99 -8.67 2.43 -3.63
C VAL A 99 -8.09 1.24 -4.40
N GLU A 100 -7.72 1.46 -5.64
CA GLU A 100 -7.01 0.46 -6.43
C GLU A 100 -5.53 0.41 -6.02
N GLY A 101 -4.92 -0.76 -6.13
CA GLY A 101 -3.48 -0.95 -5.94
C GLY A 101 -3.10 -1.83 -4.75
N GLU A 102 -1.89 -1.64 -4.26
CA GLU A 102 -1.32 -2.39 -3.16
C GLU A 102 -1.60 -1.69 -1.83
N TYR A 103 -2.04 -2.48 -0.86
CA TYR A 103 -2.26 -2.06 0.52
C TYR A 103 -1.11 -2.59 1.38
N VAL A 104 -0.71 -1.77 2.33
CA VAL A 104 0.36 -2.07 3.28
C VAL A 104 -0.17 -1.84 4.68
N CYS A 105 -0.43 -2.93 5.40
CA CYS A 105 -0.75 -2.90 6.83
C CYS A 105 0.55 -2.92 7.63
N LYS A 106 0.72 -1.95 8.53
CA LYS A 106 1.92 -1.78 9.36
C LYS A 106 1.52 -2.00 10.81
N LEU A 107 2.05 -3.05 11.44
CA LEU A 107 1.83 -3.38 12.83
C LEU A 107 3.13 -3.20 13.61
N PRO A 108 3.31 -2.07 14.32
CA PRO A 108 4.49 -1.85 15.14
C PRO A 108 4.49 -2.82 16.31
N THR A 109 5.65 -3.39 16.62
CA THR A 109 5.83 -4.38 17.69
C THR A 109 5.38 -3.84 19.04
N SER A 110 5.71 -2.57 19.30
CA SER A 110 5.34 -1.82 20.51
C SER A 110 3.83 -1.69 20.75
N GLN A 111 2.98 -1.94 19.75
CA GLN A 111 1.52 -1.88 19.92
C GLN A 111 0.90 -3.13 20.54
N TRP A 112 1.63 -4.25 20.55
CA TRP A 112 1.05 -5.53 20.96
C TRP A 112 1.96 -6.34 21.90
N CYS A 113 3.22 -5.95 22.08
CA CYS A 113 4.07 -6.42 23.17
C CYS A 113 5.04 -5.33 23.64
N ASP A 114 5.63 -5.51 24.81
CA ASP A 114 6.77 -4.70 25.23
C ASP A 114 8.00 -5.14 24.43
N ALA A 115 8.39 -4.30 23.46
CA ALA A 115 9.52 -4.56 22.57
C ALA A 115 10.88 -4.50 23.29
N ALA A 116 10.95 -3.88 24.48
CA ALA A 116 12.18 -3.83 25.28
C ALA A 116 12.38 -5.10 26.13
N ASP A 117 11.33 -5.85 26.42
CA ASP A 117 11.43 -7.10 27.18
C ASP A 117 11.83 -8.27 26.27
N LEU A 118 13.12 -8.63 26.35
CA LEU A 118 13.70 -9.74 25.60
C LEU A 118 13.06 -11.10 25.89
N SER A 119 12.35 -11.26 27.01
CA SER A 119 11.62 -12.49 27.36
C SER A 119 10.44 -12.75 26.44
N ASN A 120 9.97 -11.73 25.69
CA ASN A 120 8.90 -11.87 24.72
C ASN A 120 9.34 -12.59 23.44
N TYR A 121 10.64 -12.71 23.19
CA TYR A 121 11.19 -13.22 21.94
C TYR A 121 11.47 -14.73 21.97
N PRO A 122 11.36 -15.44 20.82
CA PRO A 122 10.93 -14.91 19.52
C PRO A 122 9.44 -14.55 19.51
N LEU A 123 9.16 -13.41 18.91
CA LEU A 123 7.80 -12.97 18.57
C LEU A 123 7.17 -13.97 17.60
N GLN A 124 5.85 -14.08 17.60
CA GLN A 124 5.16 -15.05 16.75
C GLN A 124 3.97 -14.40 16.04
N MET A 125 3.81 -14.74 14.76
CA MET A 125 2.58 -14.50 14.02
C MET A 125 1.81 -15.82 13.95
N VAL A 126 0.50 -15.77 14.16
CA VAL A 126 -0.38 -16.95 14.19
C VAL A 126 -1.24 -17.06 12.93
N TYR A 127 -1.87 -15.95 12.54
CA TYR A 127 -2.67 -15.89 11.31
C TYR A 127 -2.85 -14.46 10.81
N ILE A 128 -3.22 -14.37 9.54
CA ILE A 128 -3.76 -13.17 8.91
C ILE A 128 -5.19 -13.49 8.47
N TYR A 129 -6.13 -12.59 8.76
CA TYR A 129 -7.54 -12.75 8.44
C TYR A 129 -8.03 -11.57 7.61
N PHE A 130 -8.48 -11.83 6.39
CA PHE A 130 -9.10 -10.86 5.50
C PHE A 130 -10.62 -11.00 5.62
N SER A 131 -11.28 -10.02 6.25
CA SER A 131 -12.73 -9.88 6.19
C SER A 131 -13.11 -9.23 4.87
N THR A 132 -14.01 -9.86 4.10
CA THR A 132 -14.33 -9.40 2.75
C THR A 132 -15.78 -8.91 2.63
N GLY A 133 -16.08 -8.23 1.53
CA GLY A 133 -17.43 -8.07 1.01
C GLY A 133 -17.97 -9.38 0.43
N ALA A 134 -19.29 -9.39 0.21
CA ALA A 134 -19.93 -10.47 -0.53
C ALA A 134 -19.35 -10.56 -1.94
N ALA A 135 -18.85 -11.75 -2.30
CA ALA A 135 -18.41 -12.04 -3.65
C ALA A 135 -19.61 -12.32 -4.55
N THR A 136 -19.55 -11.87 -5.80
CA THR A 136 -20.55 -12.20 -6.81
C THR A 136 -20.43 -13.67 -7.18
N THR A 137 -21.53 -14.43 -7.07
CA THR A 137 -21.54 -15.85 -7.40
C THR A 137 -21.10 -16.10 -8.84
N GLY A 138 -20.11 -16.96 -9.04
CA GLY A 138 -19.59 -17.32 -10.36
C GLY A 138 -18.51 -16.39 -10.93
N GLN A 139 -18.25 -15.24 -10.29
CA GLN A 139 -17.17 -14.34 -10.70
C GLN A 139 -15.81 -14.83 -10.18
N ASN A 140 -14.77 -14.70 -11.01
CA ASN A 140 -13.40 -15.00 -10.60
C ASN A 140 -12.80 -13.84 -9.81
N TYR A 141 -12.16 -14.16 -8.70
CA TYR A 141 -11.45 -13.22 -7.84
C TYR A 141 -10.01 -13.67 -7.64
N SER A 142 -9.14 -12.68 -7.41
CA SER A 142 -7.75 -12.90 -7.09
C SER A 142 -7.33 -12.00 -5.94
N LEU A 143 -6.72 -12.59 -4.92
CA LEU A 143 -6.07 -11.88 -3.81
C LEU A 143 -4.58 -12.19 -3.86
N GLU A 144 -3.78 -11.17 -4.12
CA GLU A 144 -2.32 -11.28 -4.11
C GLU A 144 -1.80 -10.82 -2.75
N ILE A 145 -0.87 -11.57 -2.18
CA ILE A 145 -0.13 -11.22 -0.97
C ILE A 145 1.34 -11.19 -1.37
N PRO A 146 1.85 -10.03 -1.85
CA PRO A 146 3.23 -9.91 -2.31
C PRO A 146 4.30 -10.28 -1.28
N GLY A 147 4.01 -10.10 0.01
CA GLY A 147 4.94 -10.48 1.08
C GLY A 147 4.46 -10.11 2.48
N ILE A 148 5.07 -10.79 3.45
CA ILE A 148 5.05 -10.45 4.87
C ILE A 148 6.48 -10.06 5.23
N GLU A 149 6.64 -8.91 5.88
CA GLU A 149 7.95 -8.28 6.03
C GLU A 149 8.19 -7.85 7.48
N LEU A 150 9.46 -7.93 7.88
CA LEU A 150 9.96 -7.46 9.16
C LEU A 150 10.85 -6.23 8.91
N LEU A 151 10.52 -5.11 9.54
CA LEU A 151 11.27 -3.87 9.42
C LEU A 151 12.14 -3.66 10.67
N TYR A 152 13.36 -3.19 10.43
CA TYR A 152 14.36 -2.87 11.47
C TYR A 152 14.91 -1.46 11.29
N GLY A 153 15.07 -0.73 12.39
CA GLY A 153 15.55 0.64 12.47
C GLY A 153 14.47 1.73 12.49
N LYS A 154 13.18 1.38 12.62
CA LYS A 154 12.08 2.36 12.77
C LYS A 154 10.76 1.72 13.22
N ASP A 155 10.20 2.23 14.32
CA ASP A 155 8.76 2.13 14.61
C ASP A 155 7.98 2.98 13.59
N GLU A 156 7.23 2.33 12.70
CA GLU A 156 6.28 3.05 11.85
C GLU A 156 4.99 3.34 12.62
N ALA A 157 4.22 4.36 12.22
CA ALA A 157 2.88 4.52 12.76
C ALA A 157 2.01 3.35 12.28
N SER A 158 1.20 2.80 13.18
CA SER A 158 0.22 1.79 12.81
C SER A 158 -0.83 2.36 11.89
N GLY A 159 -1.17 1.58 10.87
CA GLY A 159 -2.19 1.96 9.92
C GLY A 159 -2.06 1.22 8.60
N VAL A 160 -2.92 1.64 7.67
CA VAL A 160 -2.97 1.14 6.30
C VAL A 160 -2.53 2.26 5.39
N THR A 161 -1.52 2.00 4.56
CA THR A 161 -1.13 2.90 3.48
C THR A 161 -1.38 2.23 2.15
N THR A 162 -1.84 2.99 1.17
CA THR A 162 -1.99 2.53 -0.21
C THR A 162 -0.75 2.94 -1.01
N VAL A 163 -0.15 1.97 -1.69
CA VAL A 163 0.87 2.20 -2.70
C VAL A 163 0.12 2.33 -4.01
N VAL A 164 -0.32 3.55 -4.28
CA VAL A 164 -0.81 3.89 -5.61
C VAL A 164 0.43 4.06 -6.48
N ALA A 165 0.66 3.11 -7.39
CA ALA A 165 1.55 3.38 -8.51
C ALA A 165 0.94 4.54 -9.29
N ASP A 166 1.47 5.74 -9.10
CA ASP A 166 0.97 6.93 -9.76
C ASP A 166 1.39 6.91 -11.23
N ASN A 167 0.74 6.03 -12.01
CA ASN A 167 0.92 5.93 -13.45
C ASN A 167 0.22 7.07 -14.20
N SER A 168 -0.52 7.93 -13.49
CA SER A 168 -1.01 9.20 -14.03
C SER A 168 0.19 10.15 -14.14
N ARG A 169 0.93 10.06 -15.25
CA ARG A 169 1.96 11.06 -15.56
C ARG A 169 1.30 12.43 -15.58
N MET A 170 1.82 13.36 -14.80
CA MET A 170 1.42 14.76 -14.94
C MET A 170 1.81 15.21 -16.36
N THR A 171 0.88 15.78 -17.10
CA THR A 171 1.13 16.30 -18.45
C THR A 171 0.78 17.78 -18.52
N VAL A 172 1.52 18.52 -19.35
CA VAL A 172 1.35 19.96 -19.53
C VAL A 172 0.96 20.24 -20.97
N THR A 173 -0.17 20.91 -21.18
CA THR A 173 -0.65 21.28 -22.52
C THR A 173 -1.20 22.71 -22.53
N PRO A 174 -0.78 23.58 -23.46
CA PRO A 174 0.25 23.35 -24.50
C PRO A 174 1.67 23.30 -23.91
N ASN A 175 2.57 22.60 -24.62
CA ASN A 175 4.00 22.59 -24.31
C ASN A 175 4.78 22.48 -25.62
N PRO A 176 5.46 23.54 -26.09
CA PRO A 176 5.76 24.80 -25.38
C PRO A 176 4.55 25.73 -25.20
N ALA A 177 4.53 26.49 -24.12
CA ALA A 177 3.53 27.51 -23.81
C ALA A 177 4.11 28.93 -23.94
N TYR A 178 3.26 29.92 -24.16
CA TYR A 178 3.67 31.33 -24.13
C TYR A 178 3.73 31.85 -22.70
N ALA A 179 4.63 32.81 -22.43
CA ALA A 179 4.63 33.53 -21.16
C ALA A 179 3.28 34.23 -20.92
N GLY A 180 2.74 34.11 -19.70
CA GLY A 180 1.42 34.66 -19.34
C GLY A 180 0.19 33.86 -19.78
N ALA A 181 0.36 32.77 -20.54
CA ALA A 181 -0.74 31.90 -20.95
C ALA A 181 -1.28 31.02 -19.80
N MET A 182 -2.48 30.48 -20.00
CA MET A 182 -2.99 29.40 -19.16
C MET A 182 -2.58 28.05 -19.76
N VAL A 183 -2.05 27.15 -18.92
CA VAL A 183 -1.67 25.79 -19.32
C VAL A 183 -2.46 24.77 -18.50
N THR A 184 -2.93 23.72 -19.17
CA THR A 184 -3.56 22.57 -18.53
C THR A 184 -2.48 21.67 -17.93
N VAL A 185 -2.63 21.33 -16.65
CA VAL A 185 -1.78 20.41 -15.88
C VAL A 185 -2.60 19.19 -15.49
N ALA A 186 -2.80 18.28 -16.45
CA ALA A 186 -3.58 17.08 -16.21
C ALA A 186 -2.82 16.13 -15.28
N GLY A 187 -3.52 15.58 -14.29
CA GLY A 187 -2.95 14.67 -13.29
C GLY A 187 -2.54 15.34 -11.98
N ALA A 188 -2.40 16.67 -11.93
CA ALA A 188 -2.09 17.39 -10.69
C ALA A 188 -3.15 17.11 -9.61
N LYS A 189 -2.71 16.63 -8.45
CA LYS A 189 -3.57 16.22 -7.31
C LYS A 189 -3.60 17.27 -6.19
N GLU A 190 -2.62 18.15 -6.18
CA GLU A 190 -2.38 19.19 -5.18
C GLU A 190 -1.80 20.44 -5.88
N ASP A 191 -1.37 21.43 -5.10
CA ASP A 191 -0.65 22.60 -5.60
C ASP A 191 0.53 22.22 -6.50
N VAL A 192 0.67 22.96 -7.60
CA VAL A 192 1.76 22.77 -8.55
C VAL A 192 2.91 23.69 -8.17
N LYS A 193 4.05 23.08 -7.81
CA LYS A 193 5.33 23.75 -7.59
C LYS A 193 6.11 23.81 -8.89
N ILE A 194 6.53 25.01 -9.30
CA ILE A 194 7.27 25.26 -10.54
C ILE A 194 8.71 25.63 -10.18
N TYR A 195 9.65 24.85 -10.70
CA TYR A 195 11.09 25.04 -10.51
C TYR A 195 11.75 25.42 -11.82
N ASN A 196 12.73 26.33 -11.77
CA ASN A 196 13.60 26.61 -12.91
C ASN A 196 14.62 25.47 -13.13
N ILE A 197 15.42 25.55 -14.20
CA ILE A 197 16.42 24.53 -14.52
C ILE A 197 17.54 24.38 -13.47
N GLU A 198 17.75 25.40 -12.64
CA GLU A 198 18.70 25.39 -11.53
C GLU A 198 18.12 24.72 -10.27
N GLY A 199 16.88 24.22 -10.34
CA GLY A 199 16.18 23.58 -9.22
C GLY A 199 15.58 24.56 -8.21
N ARG A 200 15.61 25.86 -8.49
CA ARG A 200 15.00 26.88 -7.62
C ARG A 200 13.49 26.92 -7.82
N LEU A 201 12.73 26.88 -6.72
CA LEU A 201 11.29 27.12 -6.73
C LEU A 201 11.01 28.58 -7.13
N VAL A 202 10.29 28.79 -8.23
CA VAL A 202 9.98 30.13 -8.76
C VAL A 202 8.52 30.49 -8.59
N LYS A 203 7.61 29.51 -8.50
CA LYS A 203 6.18 29.75 -8.34
C LYS A 203 5.47 28.53 -7.73
N THR A 204 4.39 28.78 -6.99
CA THR A 204 3.45 27.75 -6.55
C THR A 204 2.05 28.22 -6.91
N GLU A 205 1.25 27.34 -7.50
CA GLU A 205 -0.09 27.69 -7.97
C GLU A 205 -1.06 26.51 -7.80
N THR A 206 -2.23 26.78 -7.24
CA THR A 206 -3.33 25.81 -7.13
C THR A 206 -4.08 25.76 -8.46
N PRO A 207 -4.19 24.59 -9.12
CA PRO A 207 -4.91 24.50 -10.39
C PRO A 207 -6.40 24.86 -10.24
N ILE A 208 -6.90 25.72 -11.12
CA ILE A 208 -8.33 26.04 -11.24
C ILE A 208 -8.82 25.41 -12.54
N ASP A 209 -9.78 24.49 -12.45
CA ASP A 209 -10.27 23.71 -13.61
C ASP A 209 -9.12 22.99 -14.36
N GLY A 210 -8.16 22.45 -13.60
CA GLY A 210 -6.99 21.75 -14.14
C GLY A 210 -5.97 22.65 -14.85
N LYS A 211 -6.05 23.98 -14.68
CA LYS A 211 -5.16 24.95 -15.34
C LYS A 211 -4.39 25.81 -14.34
N ILE A 212 -3.20 26.24 -14.76
CA ILE A 212 -2.36 27.21 -14.05
C ILE A 212 -1.87 28.30 -15.01
N SER A 213 -1.53 29.47 -14.47
CA SER A 213 -0.99 30.60 -15.23
C SER A 213 0.53 30.55 -15.32
N THR A 214 1.07 30.77 -16.52
CA THR A 214 2.51 30.96 -16.74
C THR A 214 2.94 32.42 -16.56
N SER A 215 2.05 33.29 -16.05
CA SER A 215 2.40 34.68 -15.77
C SER A 215 3.52 34.76 -14.73
N GLY A 216 4.50 35.63 -14.98
CA GLY A 216 5.72 35.78 -14.18
C GLY A 216 6.85 34.80 -14.52
N LEU A 217 6.64 33.88 -15.46
CA LEU A 217 7.70 32.97 -15.94
C LEU A 217 8.37 33.56 -17.19
N SER A 218 9.71 33.51 -17.22
CA SER A 218 10.51 33.89 -18.39
C SER A 218 10.63 32.73 -19.37
N ALA A 219 11.08 32.99 -20.60
CA ALA A 219 11.37 31.92 -21.55
C ALA A 219 12.43 30.96 -20.97
N GLY A 220 12.18 29.65 -21.06
CA GLY A 220 13.03 28.66 -20.43
C GLY A 220 12.35 27.31 -20.17
N VAL A 221 13.11 26.40 -19.56
CA VAL A 221 12.64 25.07 -19.16
C VAL A 221 12.33 25.06 -17.67
N TYR A 222 11.16 24.51 -17.33
CA TYR A 222 10.68 24.39 -15.97
C TYR A 222 10.29 22.95 -15.65
N LEU A 223 10.51 22.57 -14.39
CA LEU A 223 10.00 21.34 -13.80
C LEU A 223 8.79 21.67 -12.95
N LEU A 224 7.68 20.99 -13.18
CA LEU A 224 6.46 21.07 -12.38
C LEU A 224 6.41 19.84 -11.47
N GLN A 225 5.96 20.03 -10.23
CA GLN A 225 5.74 18.97 -9.26
C GLN A 225 4.40 19.16 -8.56
N SER A 226 3.61 18.09 -8.41
CA SER A 226 2.38 18.05 -7.62
C SER A 226 2.33 16.70 -6.91
N GLY A 227 2.42 16.70 -5.57
CA GLY A 227 2.66 15.48 -4.79
C GLY A 227 3.90 14.69 -5.27
N ALA A 228 3.71 13.42 -5.62
CA ALA A 228 4.76 12.55 -6.16
C ALA A 228 4.95 12.67 -7.69
N GLN A 229 4.07 13.39 -8.39
CA GLN A 229 4.11 13.51 -9.84
C GLN A 229 4.98 14.68 -10.29
N THR A 230 5.62 14.52 -11.46
CA THR A 230 6.42 15.57 -12.10
C THR A 230 6.13 15.68 -13.58
N ALA A 231 6.29 16.88 -14.14
CA ALA A 231 6.19 17.14 -15.57
C ALA A 231 7.18 18.23 -16.00
N ARG A 232 7.59 18.21 -17.27
CA ARG A 232 8.42 19.26 -17.85
C ARG A 232 7.58 20.23 -18.66
N MET A 233 7.81 21.52 -18.49
CA MET A 233 7.19 22.60 -19.25
C MET A 233 8.25 23.48 -19.91
N ILE A 234 7.98 23.95 -21.13
CA ILE A 234 8.83 24.89 -21.85
C ILE A 234 8.03 26.17 -22.06
N ILE A 235 8.58 27.32 -21.66
CA ILE A 235 8.04 28.64 -21.97
C ILE A 235 8.82 29.23 -23.15
N LYS A 236 8.09 29.72 -24.16
CA LYS A 236 8.60 30.49 -25.30
C LYS A 236 8.27 31.96 -25.17
#